data_AF-A0AAD5HCJ2-F1
#
_entry.id   AF-A0AAD5HCJ2-F1
#
_cell.length_a   1.000
_cell.length_b   1.000
_cell.length_c   1.000
_cell.angle_alpha   90.00
_cell.angle_beta   90.00
_cell.angle_gamma   90.00
#
_symmetry.space_group_name_H-M   'P 1'
#
loop_
_entity.id
_entity.type
_entity.pdbx_description
1 polymer ?
#
loop_
_entity_poly.entity_id
_entity_poly.type
_entity_poly.pdbx_seq_one_letter_code
_entity_poly.pdbx_strand_id
1 'polypeptide(L)'
;MTSTLYQRFADLEQHFFANLSVTQMKNLTCNGSLQIRDSYLYGEFAFLISGLKPCLLVCFPDTSMNTIFQNTVLDNVLQNQSRFQVYMMDRNVVSDEMDLNGCLFVVDQENTLAPVVMALLEDKECCSVSEQTLAQILDYPGSLPSNAGELETMVEVAYCDVAKSSDSPTIVTTFAAQHGEVEKVKQHFEKCKQSVSNFGIDLKLSIRNPEI
;
A
#
# COMPACT_ATOMS: atom_id res chain seq x y z
N MET A 1 -13.06 -18.25 0.84
CA MET A 1 -12.16 -18.13 -0.33
C MET A 1 -11.15 -17.02 -0.13
N THR A 2 -11.58 -15.79 0.19
CA THR A 2 -10.70 -14.64 0.49
C THR A 2 -9.74 -14.88 1.65
N SER A 3 -10.18 -15.49 2.76
CA SER A 3 -9.30 -15.81 3.91
C SER A 3 -8.15 -16.77 3.55
N THR A 4 -8.39 -17.74 2.68
CA THR A 4 -7.35 -18.66 2.19
C THR A 4 -6.35 -17.95 1.26
N LEU A 5 -6.84 -17.05 0.40
CA LEU A 5 -6.01 -16.23 -0.47
C LEU A 5 -5.11 -15.29 0.34
N TYR A 6 -5.69 -14.63 1.35
CA TYR A 6 -4.96 -13.79 2.30
C TYR A 6 -3.86 -14.57 3.03
N GLN A 7 -4.19 -15.72 3.62
CA GLN A 7 -3.20 -16.50 4.38
C GLN A 7 -2.02 -16.90 3.47
N ARG A 8 -2.32 -17.34 2.25
CA ARG A 8 -1.29 -17.67 1.26
C ARG A 8 -0.42 -16.48 0.91
N PHE A 9 -0.99 -15.28 0.75
CA PHE A 9 -0.21 -14.05 0.53
C PHE A 9 0.72 -13.80 1.70
N ALA A 10 0.19 -13.80 2.93
CA ALA A 10 0.94 -13.50 4.13
C ALA A 10 2.10 -14.49 4.37
N ASP A 11 1.89 -15.77 4.05
CA ASP A 11 2.93 -16.80 4.15
C ASP A 11 4.02 -16.62 3.09
N LEU A 12 3.65 -16.36 1.84
CA LEU A 12 4.59 -16.11 0.74
C LEU A 12 5.38 -14.83 0.94
N GLU A 13 4.73 -13.77 1.43
CA GLU A 13 5.36 -12.51 1.79
C GLU A 13 6.41 -12.69 2.89
N GLN A 14 6.05 -13.39 3.98
CA GLN A 14 7.01 -13.71 5.05
C GLN A 14 8.20 -14.50 4.50
N HIS A 15 7.94 -15.46 3.62
CA HIS A 15 9.01 -16.22 2.97
C HIS A 15 9.89 -15.34 2.07
N PHE A 16 9.32 -14.42 1.31
CA PHE A 16 10.06 -13.46 0.50
C PHE A 16 11.04 -12.65 1.37
N PHE A 17 10.56 -12.03 2.44
CA PHE A 17 11.41 -11.23 3.33
C PHE A 17 12.47 -12.05 4.05
N ALA A 18 12.15 -13.30 4.44
CA ALA A 18 13.11 -14.20 5.08
C ALA A 18 14.26 -14.64 4.16
N ASN A 19 14.10 -14.56 2.84
CA ASN A 19 15.10 -14.99 1.86
C ASN A 19 15.82 -13.82 1.17
N LEU A 20 15.60 -12.58 1.59
CA LEU A 20 16.35 -11.44 1.07
C LEU A 20 17.84 -11.57 1.41
N SER A 21 18.69 -11.27 0.43
CA SER A 21 20.13 -11.16 0.66
C SER A 21 20.44 -10.01 1.63
N VAL A 22 21.62 -10.05 2.26
CA VAL A 22 22.09 -8.97 3.16
C VAL A 22 22.07 -7.60 2.46
N THR A 23 22.42 -7.54 1.18
CA THR A 23 22.43 -6.30 0.40
C THR A 23 21.01 -5.78 0.18
N GLN A 24 20.08 -6.64 -0.24
CA GLN A 24 18.67 -6.26 -0.43
C GLN A 24 18.04 -5.83 0.89
N MET A 25 18.36 -6.53 1.98
CA MET A 25 17.86 -6.19 3.31
C MET A 25 18.33 -4.81 3.75
N LYS A 26 19.61 -4.49 3.55
CA LYS A 26 20.16 -3.17 3.85
C LYS A 26 19.53 -2.08 2.99
N ASN A 27 19.29 -2.35 1.71
CA ASN A 27 18.65 -1.38 0.83
C ASN A 27 17.20 -1.11 1.28
N LEU A 28 16.42 -2.17 1.50
CA LEU A 28 15.03 -2.09 1.95
C LEU A 28 14.87 -1.35 3.28
N THR A 29 15.75 -1.61 4.25
CA THR A 29 15.66 -1.06 5.61
C THR A 29 16.38 0.27 5.78
N CYS A 30 16.88 0.89 4.70
CA CYS A 30 17.73 2.09 4.76
C CYS A 30 18.89 1.91 5.77
N ASN A 31 19.64 0.82 5.62
CA ASN A 31 20.72 0.38 6.52
C ASN A 31 20.27 0.13 7.98
N GLY A 32 19.05 -0.36 8.19
CA GLY A 32 18.50 -0.67 9.51
C GLY A 32 17.80 0.50 10.21
N SER A 33 17.59 1.62 9.51
CA SER A 33 16.79 2.75 10.01
C SER A 33 15.30 2.42 10.08
N LEU A 34 14.84 1.53 9.19
CA LEU A 34 13.47 1.01 9.17
C LEU A 34 13.45 -0.46 9.57
N GLN A 35 12.32 -0.92 10.12
CA GLN A 35 12.13 -2.33 10.40
C GLN A 35 11.55 -3.04 9.18
N ILE A 36 11.92 -4.30 8.97
CA ILE A 36 11.46 -5.10 7.81
C ILE A 36 9.93 -5.18 7.79
N ARG A 37 9.31 -5.28 8.97
CA ARG A 37 7.85 -5.35 9.09
C ARG A 37 7.14 -4.10 8.58
N ASP A 38 7.82 -2.96 8.50
CA ASP A 38 7.27 -1.71 7.96
C ASP A 38 7.14 -1.79 6.43
N SER A 39 7.75 -2.80 5.79
CA SER A 39 7.62 -3.10 4.36
C SER A 39 6.58 -4.17 4.04
N TYR A 40 5.87 -4.69 5.04
CA TYR A 40 4.85 -5.71 4.83
C TYR A 40 3.59 -5.13 4.17
N LEU A 41 3.02 -5.88 3.22
CA LEU A 41 1.88 -5.51 2.40
C LEU A 41 0.66 -6.39 2.67
N TYR A 42 0.72 -7.37 3.59
CA TYR A 42 -0.43 -8.24 3.87
C TYR A 42 -1.72 -7.48 4.20
N GLY A 43 -1.63 -6.36 4.91
CA GLY A 43 -2.80 -5.57 5.27
C GLY A 43 -3.35 -4.76 4.09
N GLU A 44 -2.48 -4.21 3.25
CA GLU A 44 -2.86 -3.61 1.97
C GLU A 44 -3.52 -4.63 1.02
N PHE A 45 -2.97 -5.85 0.97
CA PHE A 45 -3.58 -6.95 0.23
C PHE A 45 -4.94 -7.35 0.82
N ALA A 46 -5.09 -7.34 2.14
CA ALA A 46 -6.38 -7.58 2.80
C ALA A 46 -7.42 -6.52 2.41
N PHE A 47 -7.04 -5.25 2.31
CA PHE A 47 -7.92 -4.19 1.83
C PHE A 47 -8.33 -4.42 0.37
N LEU A 48 -7.38 -4.78 -0.50
CA LEU A 48 -7.64 -5.10 -1.91
C LEU A 48 -8.65 -6.24 -2.06
N ILE A 49 -8.40 -7.40 -1.46
CA ILE A 49 -9.27 -8.58 -1.66
C ILE A 49 -10.65 -8.44 -0.97
N SER A 50 -10.79 -7.48 -0.05
CA SER A 50 -12.08 -7.09 0.54
C SER A 50 -12.88 -6.16 -0.37
N GLY A 51 -12.31 -5.70 -1.47
CA GLY A 51 -12.91 -4.71 -2.37
C GLY A 51 -12.91 -3.29 -1.81
N LEU A 52 -12.08 -2.98 -0.81
CA LEU A 52 -11.98 -1.62 -0.28
C LEU A 52 -11.19 -0.71 -1.22
N LYS A 53 -10.05 -1.21 -1.70
CA LYS A 53 -9.13 -0.48 -2.57
C LYS A 53 -9.20 -1.02 -4.00
N PRO A 54 -9.06 -0.17 -5.03
CA PRO A 54 -9.03 -0.63 -6.41
C PRO A 54 -7.70 -1.26 -6.79
N CYS A 55 -6.60 -0.91 -6.12
CA CYS A 55 -5.32 -1.55 -6.34
C CYS A 55 -4.44 -1.60 -5.08
N LEU A 56 -3.53 -2.57 -5.06
CA LEU A 56 -2.33 -2.60 -4.22
C LEU A 56 -1.15 -2.10 -5.04
N LEU A 57 -0.40 -1.15 -4.49
CA LEU A 57 0.87 -0.69 -5.05
C LEU A 57 2.02 -1.43 -4.35
N VAL A 58 2.90 -2.06 -5.13
CA VAL A 58 4.16 -2.62 -4.64
C VAL A 58 5.29 -1.75 -5.19
N CYS A 59 5.99 -1.07 -4.30
CA CYS A 59 7.15 -0.29 -4.69
C CYS A 59 8.29 -0.41 -3.68
N PHE A 60 9.25 -1.30 -3.97
CA PHE A 60 10.50 -1.42 -3.25
C PHE A 60 11.58 -0.49 -3.85
N PRO A 61 12.64 -0.16 -3.09
CA PRO A 61 13.72 0.72 -3.55
C PRO A 61 14.49 0.23 -4.79
N ASP A 62 14.29 -1.03 -5.19
CA ASP A 62 14.95 -1.64 -6.34
C ASP A 62 13.91 -2.37 -7.20
N THR A 63 13.81 -2.00 -8.47
CA THR A 63 12.91 -2.63 -9.45
C THR A 63 13.14 -4.14 -9.57
N SER A 64 14.37 -4.61 -9.34
CA SER A 64 14.68 -6.04 -9.32
C SER A 64 13.96 -6.75 -8.16
N MET A 65 13.80 -6.09 -7.01
CA MET A 65 13.03 -6.62 -5.88
C MET A 65 11.55 -6.67 -6.20
N ASN A 66 10.99 -5.66 -6.91
CA ASN A 66 9.61 -5.71 -7.38
C ASN A 66 9.40 -6.95 -8.29
N THR A 67 10.31 -7.19 -9.23
CA THR A 67 10.26 -8.36 -10.12
C THR A 67 10.31 -9.68 -9.34
N ILE A 68 11.19 -9.79 -8.34
CA ILE A 68 11.28 -11.00 -7.50
C ILE A 68 9.99 -11.17 -6.69
N PHE A 69 9.45 -10.10 -6.11
CA PHE A 69 8.21 -10.13 -5.34
C PHE A 69 7.03 -10.57 -6.21
N GLN A 70 6.93 -10.06 -7.44
CA GLN A 70 5.93 -10.50 -8.41
C GLN A 70 6.01 -12.02 -8.62
N ASN A 71 7.19 -12.52 -9.02
CA ASN A 71 7.38 -13.92 -9.38
C ASN A 71 7.20 -14.88 -8.19
N THR A 72 7.57 -14.46 -6.98
CA THR A 72 7.58 -15.32 -5.79
C THR A 72 6.30 -15.23 -4.97
N VAL A 73 5.67 -14.05 -4.90
CA VAL A 73 4.47 -13.80 -4.10
C VAL A 73 3.24 -13.64 -4.99
N LEU A 74 3.21 -12.62 -5.85
CA LEU A 74 1.99 -12.23 -6.57
C LEU A 74 1.52 -13.29 -7.57
N ASP A 75 2.40 -13.79 -8.44
CA ASP A 75 2.04 -14.77 -9.47
C ASP A 75 1.58 -16.09 -8.84
N ASN A 76 2.18 -16.46 -7.72
CA ASN A 76 1.82 -17.66 -6.99
C ASN A 76 0.46 -17.50 -6.30
N VAL A 77 0.23 -16.39 -5.59
CA VAL A 77 -1.01 -16.20 -4.83
C VAL A 77 -2.20 -15.92 -5.75
N LEU A 78 -1.99 -15.16 -6.83
CA LEU A 78 -3.03 -14.78 -7.78
C LEU A 78 -3.24 -15.82 -8.89
N GLN A 79 -2.54 -16.95 -8.84
CA GLN A 79 -2.75 -18.04 -9.78
C GLN A 79 -4.23 -18.45 -9.81
N ASN A 80 -4.84 -18.40 -11.00
CA ASN A 80 -6.27 -18.66 -11.23
C ASN A 80 -7.24 -17.67 -10.57
N GLN A 81 -6.79 -16.49 -10.17
CA GLN A 81 -7.64 -15.41 -9.65
C GLN A 81 -7.94 -14.39 -10.77
N SER A 82 -8.96 -14.64 -11.60
CA SER A 82 -9.30 -13.76 -12.73
C SER A 82 -9.72 -12.34 -12.33
N ARG A 83 -10.09 -12.13 -11.06
CA ARG A 83 -10.47 -10.83 -10.51
C ARG A 83 -9.29 -9.87 -10.38
N PHE A 84 -8.07 -10.39 -10.17
CA PHE A 84 -6.90 -9.55 -9.90
C PHE A 84 -5.89 -9.66 -11.05
N GLN A 85 -5.35 -8.52 -11.47
CA GLN A 85 -4.32 -8.48 -12.51
C GLN A 85 -3.14 -7.63 -12.07
N VAL A 86 -1.93 -8.12 -12.35
CA VAL A 86 -0.68 -7.43 -12.04
C VAL A 86 -0.21 -6.66 -13.27
N TYR A 87 0.13 -5.39 -13.07
CA TYR A 87 0.73 -4.51 -14.07
C TYR A 87 2.04 -3.96 -13.51
N MET A 88 3.04 -3.80 -14.36
CA MET A 88 4.26 -3.07 -14.03
C MET A 88 4.22 -1.72 -14.74
N MET A 89 4.52 -0.65 -14.01
CA MET A 89 4.72 0.65 -14.62
C MET A 89 6.10 0.66 -15.28
N ASP A 90 6.15 0.44 -16.60
CA ASP A 90 7.37 0.40 -17.40
C ASP A 90 7.74 1.76 -18.02
N ARG A 91 7.08 2.82 -17.54
CA ARG A 91 7.24 4.20 -18.00
C ARG A 91 7.64 5.10 -16.84
N ASN A 92 8.25 6.23 -17.19
CA ASN A 92 8.58 7.27 -16.23
C ASN A 92 7.32 8.11 -15.92
N VAL A 93 6.52 7.63 -14.97
CA VAL A 93 5.36 8.35 -14.45
C VAL A 93 5.69 8.80 -13.04
N VAL A 94 5.62 10.10 -12.79
CA VAL A 94 5.94 10.69 -11.50
C VAL A 94 4.75 11.46 -10.94
N SER A 95 4.65 11.51 -9.62
CA SER A 95 3.93 12.56 -8.91
C SER A 95 4.93 13.49 -8.24
N ASP A 96 4.45 14.48 -7.49
CA ASP A 96 5.33 15.39 -6.77
C ASP A 96 6.14 14.65 -5.68
N GLU A 97 5.57 13.58 -5.09
CA GLU A 97 6.16 12.83 -3.98
C GLU A 97 6.63 11.41 -4.34
N MET A 98 6.34 10.90 -5.55
CA MET A 98 6.61 9.50 -5.90
C MET A 98 7.07 9.30 -7.35
N ASP A 99 8.09 8.47 -7.54
CA ASP A 99 8.43 7.88 -8.84
C ASP A 99 7.76 6.51 -8.95
N LEU A 100 6.89 6.32 -9.95
CA LEU A 100 6.16 5.07 -10.15
C LEU A 100 6.90 4.09 -11.05
N ASN A 101 8.02 4.48 -11.64
CA ASN A 101 8.75 3.63 -12.57
C ASN A 101 9.21 2.34 -11.91
N GLY A 102 8.82 1.21 -12.49
CA GLY A 102 9.11 -0.12 -11.98
C GLY A 102 8.26 -0.56 -10.79
N CYS A 103 7.33 0.26 -10.28
CA CYS A 103 6.36 -0.19 -9.28
C CYS A 103 5.33 -1.15 -9.94
N LEU A 104 4.73 -2.02 -9.12
CA LEU A 104 3.67 -2.94 -9.56
C LEU A 104 2.32 -2.50 -9.02
N PHE A 105 1.30 -2.63 -9.86
CA PHE A 105 -0.10 -2.43 -9.51
C PHE A 105 -0.82 -3.77 -9.57
N VAL A 106 -1.35 -4.23 -8.44
CA VAL A 106 -2.30 -5.35 -8.40
C VAL A 106 -3.70 -4.76 -8.39
N VAL A 107 -4.38 -4.82 -9.53
CA VAL A 107 -5.68 -4.16 -9.74
C VAL A 107 -6.80 -5.16 -9.53
N ASP A 108 -7.78 -4.79 -8.71
CA ASP A 108 -9.07 -5.47 -8.61
C ASP A 108 -9.97 -5.04 -9.77
N GLN A 109 -10.10 -5.91 -10.77
CA GLN A 109 -10.86 -5.65 -12.00
C GLN A 109 -12.37 -5.49 -11.75
N GLU A 110 -12.87 -5.94 -10.59
CA GLU A 110 -14.27 -5.80 -10.21
C GLU A 110 -14.53 -4.52 -9.39
N ASN A 111 -13.50 -3.77 -9.01
CA ASN A 111 -13.66 -2.54 -8.26
C ASN A 111 -14.20 -1.40 -9.14
N THR A 112 -15.12 -0.58 -8.61
CA THR A 112 -15.72 0.54 -9.33
C THR A 112 -14.72 1.60 -9.79
N LEU A 113 -13.56 1.71 -9.12
CA LEU A 113 -12.48 2.62 -9.49
C LEU A 113 -11.41 1.98 -10.37
N ALA A 114 -11.52 0.69 -10.73
CA ALA A 114 -10.59 0.02 -11.63
C ALA A 114 -10.37 0.79 -12.96
N PRO A 115 -11.40 1.38 -13.62
CA PRO A 115 -11.18 2.18 -14.82
C PRO A 115 -10.27 3.39 -14.63
N VAL A 116 -10.23 3.98 -13.43
CA VAL A 116 -9.34 5.11 -13.11
C VAL A 116 -7.88 4.62 -13.03
N VAL A 117 -7.66 3.45 -12.41
CA VAL A 117 -6.34 2.82 -12.36
C VAL A 117 -5.88 2.43 -13.77
N MET A 118 -6.77 1.83 -14.56
CA MET A 118 -6.47 1.42 -15.93
C MET A 118 -6.15 2.61 -16.84
N ALA A 119 -6.85 3.74 -16.69
CA ALA A 119 -6.53 4.96 -17.44
C ALA A 119 -5.08 5.41 -17.21
N LEU A 120 -4.60 5.37 -15.96
CA LEU A 120 -3.20 5.66 -15.63
C LEU A 120 -2.23 4.65 -16.27
N LEU A 121 -2.55 3.35 -16.18
CA LEU A 121 -1.68 2.28 -16.66
C LEU A 121 -1.61 2.20 -18.20
N GLU A 122 -2.70 2.53 -18.89
CA GLU A 122 -2.83 2.40 -20.34
C GLU A 122 -2.47 3.68 -21.11
N ASP A 123 -2.52 4.85 -20.46
CA ASP A 123 -2.13 6.11 -21.10
C ASP A 123 -0.62 6.18 -21.31
N LYS A 124 -0.19 5.89 -22.54
CA LYS A 124 1.22 5.87 -22.94
C LYS A 124 1.87 7.25 -22.99
N GLU A 125 1.07 8.31 -23.08
CA GLU A 125 1.56 9.69 -23.13
C GLU A 125 1.59 10.33 -21.73
N CYS A 126 0.99 9.68 -20.73
CA CYS A 126 1.03 10.13 -19.35
C CYS A 126 2.43 9.96 -18.77
N CYS A 127 3.07 11.09 -18.44
CA CYS A 127 4.35 11.15 -17.73
C CYS A 127 4.20 11.65 -16.29
N SER A 128 3.01 12.09 -15.89
CA SER A 128 2.77 12.66 -14.56
C SER A 128 1.37 12.34 -14.05
N VAL A 129 1.24 12.09 -12.76
CA VAL A 129 -0.05 11.88 -12.09
C VAL A 129 -0.15 12.79 -10.88
N SER A 130 -1.34 13.38 -10.65
CA SER A 130 -1.54 14.23 -9.48
C SER A 130 -1.64 13.43 -8.20
N GLU A 131 -1.20 14.01 -7.08
CA GLU A 131 -1.37 13.39 -5.75
C GLU A 131 -2.83 13.10 -5.41
N GLN A 132 -3.76 13.92 -5.90
CA GLN A 132 -5.20 13.65 -5.75
C GLN A 132 -5.63 12.36 -6.46
N THR A 133 -5.10 12.11 -7.68
CA THR A 133 -5.41 10.89 -8.43
C THR A 133 -4.77 9.69 -7.77
N LEU A 134 -3.52 9.81 -7.30
CA LEU A 134 -2.83 8.76 -6.54
C LEU A 134 -3.58 8.43 -5.25
N ALA A 135 -3.97 9.43 -4.46
CA ALA A 135 -4.76 9.23 -3.26
C ALA A 135 -6.08 8.51 -3.57
N GLN A 136 -6.75 8.83 -4.69
CA GLN A 136 -7.98 8.14 -5.08
C GLN A 136 -7.75 6.66 -5.43
N ILE A 137 -6.72 6.33 -6.21
CA ILE A 137 -6.45 4.92 -6.58
C ILE A 137 -5.85 4.11 -5.43
N LEU A 138 -5.18 4.78 -4.49
CA LEU A 138 -4.65 4.18 -3.27
C LEU A 138 -5.63 4.27 -2.09
N ASP A 139 -6.88 4.71 -2.31
CA ASP A 139 -7.91 4.88 -1.26
C ASP A 139 -7.41 5.63 -0.02
N TYR A 140 -6.60 6.67 -0.21
CA TYR A 140 -6.16 7.53 0.87
C TYR A 140 -7.18 8.64 1.11
N PRO A 141 -7.81 8.70 2.29
CA PRO A 141 -8.86 9.68 2.57
C PRO A 141 -8.31 11.09 2.81
N GLY A 142 -7.01 11.24 3.05
CA GLY A 142 -6.37 12.52 3.30
C GLY A 142 -5.76 13.16 2.06
N SER A 143 -5.52 14.46 2.14
CA SER A 143 -4.83 15.23 1.10
C SER A 143 -3.44 15.64 1.59
N LEU A 144 -2.44 15.49 0.72
CA LEU A 144 -1.12 16.10 0.93
C LEU A 144 -1.24 17.64 0.94
N PRO A 145 -0.35 18.35 1.65
CA PRO A 145 -0.27 19.81 1.59
C PRO A 145 -0.05 20.29 0.15
N SER A 146 -0.90 21.21 -0.31
CA SER A 146 -0.77 21.80 -1.65
C SER A 146 0.24 22.95 -1.70
N ASN A 147 0.63 23.46 -0.53
CA ASN A 147 1.54 24.58 -0.36
C ASN A 147 2.19 24.54 1.04
N ALA A 148 3.25 25.31 1.23
CA ALA A 148 4.01 25.34 2.48
C ALA A 148 3.17 25.78 3.70
N GLY A 149 2.12 26.58 3.51
CA GLY A 149 1.25 27.02 4.60
C GLY A 149 0.37 25.90 5.18
N GLU A 150 0.15 24.83 4.42
CA GLU A 150 -0.64 23.67 4.84
C GLU A 150 0.21 22.61 5.55
N LEU A 151 1.54 22.78 5.62
CA LEU A 151 2.43 21.86 6.35
C LEU A 151 2.11 21.85 7.85
N GLU A 152 1.75 22.99 8.42
CA GLU A 152 1.43 23.11 9.85
C GLU A 152 0.14 22.38 10.24
N THR A 153 -0.75 22.16 9.27
CA THR A 153 -2.02 21.44 9.46
C THR A 153 -1.95 19.99 9.00
N MET A 154 -0.81 19.55 8.48
CA MET A 154 -0.61 18.16 8.09
C MET A 154 -0.57 17.27 9.33
N VAL A 155 -1.22 16.11 9.24
CA VAL A 155 -1.11 15.02 10.21
C VAL A 155 -0.66 13.75 9.50
N GLU A 156 0.20 13.00 10.17
CA GLU A 156 0.59 11.67 9.75
C GLU A 156 -0.42 10.66 10.30
N VAL A 157 -0.93 9.81 9.42
CA VAL A 157 -1.87 8.75 9.76
C VAL A 157 -1.21 7.40 9.55
N ALA A 158 -1.35 6.51 10.51
CA ALA A 158 -0.95 5.12 10.39
C ALA A 158 -2.06 4.19 10.87
N TYR A 159 -2.32 3.13 10.11
CA TYR A 159 -3.12 2.00 10.58
C TYR A 159 -2.16 0.89 10.98
N CYS A 160 -2.33 0.39 12.20
CA CYS A 160 -1.39 -0.54 12.81
C CYS A 160 -2.11 -1.84 13.17
N ASP A 161 -1.54 -2.98 12.79
CA ASP A 161 -1.98 -4.29 13.26
C ASP A 161 -1.32 -4.62 14.60
N VAL A 162 -2.14 -4.86 15.63
CA VAL A 162 -1.70 -5.24 16.97
C VAL A 162 -2.03 -6.68 17.33
N ALA A 163 -2.54 -7.50 16.40
CA ALA A 163 -3.00 -8.86 16.69
C ALA A 163 -1.90 -9.75 17.28
N LYS A 164 -0.65 -9.56 16.84
CA LYS A 164 0.51 -10.34 17.30
C LYS A 164 1.23 -9.71 18.50
N SER A 165 1.21 -8.38 18.61
CA SER A 165 1.87 -7.65 19.70
C SER A 165 1.33 -6.22 19.81
N SER A 166 0.85 -5.86 21.00
CA SER A 166 0.45 -4.48 21.32
C SER A 166 1.65 -3.54 21.50
N ASP A 167 2.77 -4.07 22.02
CA ASP A 167 3.97 -3.29 22.33
C ASP A 167 4.82 -3.02 21.10
N SER A 168 4.53 -3.73 20.01
CA SER A 168 5.31 -3.72 18.80
C SER A 168 4.40 -3.87 17.57
N PRO A 169 3.50 -2.90 17.33
CA PRO A 169 2.58 -2.92 16.20
C PRO A 169 3.31 -3.01 14.86
N THR A 170 2.68 -3.67 13.89
CA THR A 170 3.10 -3.63 12.49
C THR A 170 2.30 -2.55 11.78
N ILE A 171 3.00 -1.64 11.10
CA ILE A 171 2.36 -0.64 10.25
C ILE A 171 1.77 -1.36 9.04
N VAL A 172 0.48 -1.17 8.80
CA VAL A 172 -0.24 -1.75 7.66
C VAL A 172 -0.31 -0.74 6.51
N THR A 173 -0.57 0.52 6.82
CA THR A 173 -0.61 1.59 5.83
C THR A 173 -0.33 2.93 6.49
N THR A 174 0.23 3.86 5.72
CA THR A 174 0.48 5.24 6.15
C THR A 174 0.12 6.21 5.04
N PHE A 175 -0.35 7.38 5.42
CA PHE A 175 -0.63 8.48 4.52
C PHE A 175 -0.69 9.80 5.31
N ALA A 176 -0.61 10.91 4.60
CA ALA A 176 -0.85 12.24 5.16
C ALA A 176 -2.31 12.65 5.02
N ALA A 177 -2.78 13.46 5.96
CA ALA A 177 -4.07 14.13 5.86
C ALA A 177 -3.96 15.55 6.41
N GLN A 178 -4.92 16.41 6.09
CA GLN A 178 -5.07 17.70 6.76
C GLN A 178 -5.82 17.52 8.09
N HIS A 179 -5.56 18.38 9.06
CA HIS A 179 -6.25 18.36 10.36
C HIS A 179 -7.79 18.43 10.21
N GLY A 180 -8.28 19.18 9.23
CA GLY A 180 -9.70 19.26 8.89
C GLY A 180 -10.31 17.95 8.33
N GLU A 181 -9.48 16.98 7.92
CA GLU A 181 -9.89 15.71 7.34
C GLU A 181 -9.89 14.55 8.35
N VAL A 182 -9.54 14.79 9.62
CA VAL A 182 -9.43 13.73 10.65
C VAL A 182 -10.71 12.91 10.81
N GLU A 183 -11.89 13.52 10.70
CA GLU A 183 -13.15 12.77 10.78
C GLU A 183 -13.36 11.85 9.56
N LYS A 184 -12.93 12.28 8.37
CA LYS A 184 -12.93 11.44 7.16
C LYS A 184 -11.97 10.26 7.33
N VAL A 185 -10.80 10.50 7.92
CA VAL A 185 -9.82 9.45 8.26
C VAL A 185 -10.40 8.43 9.23
N LYS A 186 -11.11 8.86 10.28
CA LYS A 186 -11.75 7.95 11.25
C LYS A 186 -12.84 7.10 10.61
N GLN A 187 -13.66 7.68 9.73
CA GLN A 187 -14.69 6.94 9.00
C GLN A 187 -14.08 5.89 8.07
N HIS A 188 -13.03 6.26 7.34
CA HIS A 188 -12.26 5.34 6.51
C HIS A 188 -11.65 4.21 7.34
N PHE A 189 -11.03 4.54 8.48
CA PHE A 189 -10.45 3.55 9.40
C PHE A 189 -11.47 2.52 9.89
N GLU A 190 -12.67 2.95 10.30
CA GLU A 190 -13.71 2.02 10.76
C GLU A 190 -14.17 1.06 9.64
N LYS A 191 -14.28 1.55 8.39
CA LYS A 191 -14.56 0.72 7.22
C LYS A 191 -13.45 -0.32 6.99
N CYS A 192 -12.19 0.11 7.05
CA CYS A 192 -11.02 -0.77 6.94
C CYS A 192 -11.01 -1.84 8.03
N LYS A 193 -11.14 -1.42 9.30
CA LYS A 193 -11.12 -2.29 10.47
C LYS A 193 -12.20 -3.36 10.43
N GLN A 194 -13.43 -3.01 10.06
CA GLN A 194 -14.52 -3.97 9.93
C GLN A 194 -14.27 -5.00 8.82
N SER A 195 -13.65 -4.58 7.71
CA SER A 195 -13.42 -5.46 6.56
C SER A 195 -12.31 -6.47 6.82
N VAL A 196 -11.28 -6.09 7.57
CA VAL A 196 -10.10 -6.95 7.77
C VAL A 196 -10.13 -7.82 9.02
N SER A 197 -11.12 -7.67 9.90
CA SER A 197 -11.23 -8.48 11.11
C SER A 197 -11.31 -9.99 10.82
N ASN A 198 -11.87 -10.36 9.67
CA ASN A 198 -11.99 -11.76 9.23
C ASN A 198 -10.66 -12.38 8.77
N PHE A 199 -9.60 -11.58 8.63
CA PHE A 199 -8.24 -12.03 8.31
C PHE A 199 -7.36 -12.13 9.57
N GLY A 200 -7.91 -11.90 10.76
CA GLY A 200 -7.15 -11.92 12.01
C GLY A 200 -6.27 -10.69 12.21
N ILE A 201 -6.56 -9.58 11.52
CA ILE A 201 -5.89 -8.29 11.70
C ILE A 201 -6.66 -7.48 12.76
N ASP A 202 -5.99 -7.01 13.81
CA ASP A 202 -6.56 -6.09 14.79
C ASP A 202 -6.02 -4.68 14.53
N LEU A 203 -6.76 -3.91 13.72
CA LEU A 203 -6.35 -2.54 13.38
C LEU A 203 -6.58 -1.54 14.51
N LYS A 204 -5.56 -0.72 14.76
CA LYS A 204 -5.60 0.52 15.54
C LYS A 204 -5.22 1.72 14.68
N LEU A 205 -5.77 2.87 15.02
CA LEU A 205 -5.52 4.15 14.36
C LEU A 205 -4.50 4.94 15.18
N SER A 206 -3.44 5.43 14.52
CA SER A 206 -2.53 6.43 15.05
C SER A 206 -2.61 7.68 14.17
N ILE A 207 -2.78 8.84 14.80
CA ILE A 207 -2.72 10.15 14.15
C ILE A 207 -1.78 11.01 14.97
N ARG A 208 -0.74 11.57 14.34
CA ARG A 208 0.21 12.46 14.98
C ARG A 208 0.51 13.67 14.10
N ASN A 209 0.94 14.75 14.73
CA ASN A 209 1.54 15.86 13.98
C ASN A 209 2.95 15.44 13.55
N PRO A 210 3.41 15.81 12.35
CA PRO A 210 4.78 15.58 11.93
C PRO A 210 5.74 16.29 12.88
N GLU A 211 6.85 15.62 13.21
CA GLU A 211 7.96 16.25 13.92
C GLU A 211 8.79 17.02 12.88
N ILE A 212 8.54 18.33 12.76
CA ILE A 212 9.27 19.24 11.86
C ILE A 212 10.51 19.80 12.57
#